data_AF-A0A7E6FLF6-F1
#
_entry.id   AF-A0A7E6FLF6-F1
#
_cell.length_a   1.000
_cell.length_b   1.000
_cell.length_c   1.000
_cell.angle_alpha   90.00
_cell.angle_beta   90.00
_cell.angle_gamma   90.00
#
_symmetry.space_group_name_H-M   'P 1'
#
loop_
_entity.id
_entity.type
_entity.pdbx_description
1 polymer ?
#
loop_
_entity_poly.entity_id
_entity_poly.type
_entity_poly.pdbx_seq_one_letter_code
_entity_poly.pdbx_strand_id
1 'polypeptide(L)'
;MAAGKSLSDDTKQMKEIEINNKHLKKHNALFEKDGDRLRLLQPTEAVQRAEKRKLECNLSADRNIWRRFIGEANCIPFVNCKASQTGRLTVGIEYETSPDSSALFWLSPLQTAGKQHPYLYSQCEPIHARSFVPCQDSPGVKFPYTAKVTVLKEFVVLMSALQQSSNVCRSNSSKMEFFFKQPVPIPSYLIAIVVGDLASRNIGPRSKVWSETEFLDKAAFEFSETEEMLKVAENLMGPYVWSQYDLVVLPPSFPYGGMENPCLTFVTPTLLAGDKSLANVIAHEISHSWTGNLVTNSTFEHFWLNEGHTTFVERKICAKLGCGEPLRNLLGMIGKKSWADYVNNPNTKPNFTRLVPELKGVSPDDSFSSVPYEKGYALLYYLEDLVGGPEVFEPFLKAYIEHFKYHSINSHQWKEFLLSYFTEKGKGSALRRVNWNDWFFETGMPAVPISYQSCLADACQQLSEIWCSTGDSNFGQFSSSDLDQFSTPQTLEFLNQLMEQDPFSLTKIAHMESAYHLFSQGNSEILFRWLRLCLRAKWNKCIPHAVSFINKQGRLKFLLPIYELLYQWEDTRQLAIDNFQEHKEEMHNLAVTKISKMLKLT
;
A
#
# COMPACT_ATOMS: atom_id res chain seq x y z
N MET A 1 22.95 75.43 -3.89
CA MET A 1 21.62 76.08 -4.02
C MET A 1 20.55 75.06 -3.69
N ALA A 2 19.56 75.50 -2.91
CA ALA A 2 18.56 74.75 -2.13
C ALA A 2 17.59 73.86 -2.96
N ALA A 3 17.22 72.64 -2.49
CA ALA A 3 15.99 72.24 -1.74
C ALA A 3 14.72 72.06 -2.63
N GLY A 4 13.81 71.07 -2.50
CA GLY A 4 13.53 70.02 -1.50
C GLY A 4 12.46 68.98 -1.95
N LYS A 5 12.12 68.04 -1.04
CA LYS A 5 11.22 66.83 -1.08
C LYS A 5 9.75 67.09 -1.51
N SER A 6 8.84 66.15 -1.85
CA SER A 6 8.45 64.87 -1.19
C SER A 6 7.49 63.95 -2.03
N LEU A 7 7.23 62.75 -1.47
CA LEU A 7 6.46 61.55 -1.92
C LEU A 7 4.91 61.64 -2.03
N SER A 8 4.33 60.62 -2.69
CA SER A 8 2.96 60.01 -2.70
C SER A 8 2.34 60.02 -4.12
N ASP A 9 1.59 59.06 -4.67
CA ASP A 9 0.73 57.97 -4.18
C ASP A 9 0.60 56.90 -5.28
N ASP A 10 0.74 55.61 -4.93
CA ASP A 10 0.24 54.48 -5.74
C ASP A 10 -0.55 53.56 -4.80
N THR A 11 -1.85 53.81 -4.70
CA THR A 11 -2.78 52.93 -3.97
C THR A 11 -4.11 52.85 -4.71
N LYS A 12 -4.43 51.70 -5.30
CA LYS A 12 -5.78 51.06 -5.31
C LYS A 12 -5.86 49.90 -6.32
N GLN A 13 -5.75 48.67 -5.82
CA GLN A 13 -6.76 47.60 -5.93
C GLN A 13 -6.13 46.22 -5.64
N MET A 14 -6.21 45.78 -4.39
CA MET A 14 -6.27 44.36 -4.03
C MET A 14 -7.18 44.26 -2.80
N LYS A 15 -8.20 43.43 -2.92
CA LYS A 15 -9.34 43.29 -2.01
C LYS A 15 -8.92 42.80 -0.62
N GLU A 16 -9.50 43.45 0.38
CA GLU A 16 -9.53 43.04 1.79
C GLU A 16 -10.16 41.65 1.96
N ILE A 17 -9.49 40.78 2.73
CA ILE A 17 -10.16 39.76 3.54
C ILE A 17 -10.02 40.24 4.98
N GLU A 18 -11.12 40.78 5.50
CA GLU A 18 -11.21 41.27 6.87
C GLU A 18 -11.30 40.07 7.84
N ILE A 19 -10.15 39.61 8.35
CA ILE A 19 -10.11 38.60 9.41
C ILE A 19 -10.36 39.28 10.75
N ASN A 20 -11.49 38.95 11.35
CA ASN A 20 -12.04 39.52 12.58
C ASN A 20 -11.04 39.44 13.77
N ASN A 21 -10.54 40.59 14.19
CA ASN A 21 -9.37 40.81 15.07
C ASN A 21 -9.59 40.46 16.57
N LYS A 22 -10.63 39.68 16.93
CA LYS A 22 -10.96 39.36 18.32
C LYS A 22 -10.33 38.08 18.86
N HIS A 23 -9.95 37.11 18.01
CA HIS A 23 -9.37 35.83 18.48
C HIS A 23 -7.83 35.82 18.61
N LEU A 24 -7.11 36.70 17.91
CA LEU A 24 -5.64 36.77 17.94
C LEU A 24 -5.06 37.30 19.27
N LYS A 25 -5.85 37.98 20.10
CA LYS A 25 -5.34 38.53 21.37
C LYS A 25 -5.06 37.48 22.45
N LYS A 26 -5.51 36.23 22.31
CA LYS A 26 -5.31 35.15 23.32
C LYS A 26 -4.11 34.23 23.07
N HIS A 27 -3.48 34.22 21.89
CA HIS A 27 -2.48 33.19 21.52
C HIS A 27 -1.11 33.72 21.05
N ASN A 28 -0.61 34.82 21.61
CA ASN A 28 0.69 35.43 21.24
C ASN A 28 1.87 35.06 22.18
N ALA A 29 1.95 33.81 22.67
CA ALA A 29 3.06 33.41 23.57
C ALA A 29 4.32 32.91 22.84
N LEU A 30 4.21 32.44 21.60
CA LEU A 30 5.28 31.74 20.87
C LEU A 30 5.78 32.46 19.61
N PHE A 31 5.09 33.52 19.20
CA PHE A 31 5.34 34.21 17.94
C PHE A 31 5.41 35.72 18.16
N GLU A 32 6.31 36.36 17.44
CA GLU A 32 6.38 37.82 17.32
C GLU A 32 6.12 38.22 15.88
N LYS A 33 5.39 39.32 15.71
CA LYS A 33 5.06 39.87 14.40
C LYS A 33 6.22 40.77 13.96
N ASP A 34 6.84 40.43 12.84
CA ASP A 34 7.89 41.23 12.20
C ASP A 34 7.41 41.61 10.79
N GLY A 35 6.81 42.81 10.69
CA GLY A 35 6.07 43.24 9.51
C GLY A 35 4.89 42.31 9.19
N ASP A 36 4.84 41.77 7.97
CA ASP A 36 3.81 40.82 7.51
C ASP A 36 4.17 39.34 7.75
N ARG A 37 5.25 39.05 8.48
CA ARG A 37 5.70 37.68 8.78
C ARG A 37 5.62 37.37 10.28
N LEU A 38 5.30 36.12 10.60
CA LEU A 38 5.36 35.58 11.96
C LEU A 38 6.73 34.94 12.20
N ARG A 39 7.48 35.44 13.18
CA ARG A 39 8.78 34.92 13.60
C ARG A 39 8.60 34.05 14.85
N LEU A 40 9.16 32.84 14.84
CA LEU A 40 9.24 31.97 16.01
C LEU A 40 10.24 32.58 17.02
N LEU A 41 9.83 32.71 18.28
CA LEU A 41 10.71 33.21 19.34
C LEU A 41 11.82 32.19 19.67
N GLN A 42 13.01 32.68 20.02
CA GLN A 42 14.09 31.82 20.52
C GLN A 42 13.61 31.12 21.82
N PRO A 43 14.04 29.86 22.10
CA PRO A 43 13.50 29.07 23.21
C PRO A 43 13.56 29.77 24.57
N THR A 44 14.63 30.54 24.82
CA THR A 44 14.84 31.31 26.05
C THR A 44 13.84 32.47 26.20
N GLU A 45 13.44 33.12 25.11
CA GLU A 45 12.48 34.23 25.12
C GLU A 45 11.03 33.74 25.22
N ALA A 46 10.72 32.60 24.58
CA ALA A 46 9.42 31.93 24.69
C ALA A 46 9.15 31.44 26.12
N VAL A 47 10.16 30.89 26.79
CA VAL A 47 10.08 30.43 28.19
C VAL A 47 9.88 31.60 29.15
N GLN A 48 10.65 32.69 29.01
CA GLN A 48 10.46 33.88 29.85
C GLN A 48 9.08 34.51 29.67
N ARG A 49 8.52 34.51 28.45
CA ARG A 49 7.20 35.08 28.16
C ARG A 49 6.06 34.18 28.68
N ALA A 50 6.26 32.87 28.70
CA ALA A 50 5.34 31.89 29.29
C ALA A 50 5.36 31.95 30.83
N GLU A 51 6.54 32.04 31.45
CA GLU A 51 6.70 32.16 32.91
C GLU A 51 6.10 33.45 33.46
N LYS A 52 6.25 34.58 32.75
CA LYS A 52 5.70 35.88 33.16
C LYS A 52 4.16 35.94 33.09
N ARG A 53 3.50 34.97 32.44
CA ARG A 53 2.04 34.97 32.21
C ARG A 53 1.24 33.97 33.04
N LYS A 54 1.86 33.14 33.91
CA LYS A 54 1.17 32.13 34.76
C LYS A 54 -0.10 31.56 34.08
N LEU A 55 0.07 30.92 32.92
CA LEU A 55 -1.05 30.29 32.22
C LEU A 55 -1.30 28.91 32.83
N GLU A 56 -1.99 28.88 33.97
CA GLU A 56 -2.70 27.69 34.42
C GLU A 56 -3.95 27.55 33.55
N CYS A 57 -3.91 26.74 32.50
CA CYS A 57 -5.12 26.28 31.82
C CYS A 57 -5.70 25.10 32.62
N ASN A 58 -6.36 25.40 33.74
CA ASN A 58 -7.29 24.46 34.36
C ASN A 58 -8.62 24.50 33.58
N LEU A 59 -8.73 23.66 32.55
CA LEU A 59 -9.99 23.42 31.84
C LEU A 59 -10.62 22.11 32.33
N SER A 60 -10.92 22.05 33.63
CA SER A 60 -11.80 21.02 34.20
C SER A 60 -13.21 21.61 34.36
N ALA A 61 -14.10 21.45 33.38
CA ALA A 61 -15.55 21.55 33.62
C ALA A 61 -16.47 21.15 32.47
N ASP A 62 -16.06 21.13 31.20
CA ASP A 62 -17.04 20.97 30.11
C ASP A 62 -16.68 19.86 29.12
N ARG A 63 -17.31 18.69 29.30
CA ARG A 63 -17.12 17.50 28.46
C ARG A 63 -17.65 17.67 27.03
N ASN A 64 -18.35 18.76 26.72
CA ASN A 64 -19.01 18.94 25.41
C ASN A 64 -18.16 19.63 24.33
N ILE A 65 -16.98 20.18 24.65
CA ILE A 65 -16.14 20.90 23.69
C ILE A 65 -15.34 19.94 22.75
N TRP A 66 -15.19 18.67 23.13
CA TRP A 66 -14.31 17.71 22.43
C TRP A 66 -14.86 17.16 21.09
N ARG A 67 -16.12 17.42 20.74
CA ARG A 67 -16.81 16.76 19.62
C ARG A 67 -16.54 17.32 18.21
N ARG A 68 -15.61 18.26 18.00
CA ARG A 68 -15.58 19.04 16.75
C ARG A 68 -14.20 19.42 16.21
N PHE A 69 -13.23 18.51 16.06
CA PHE A 69 -11.94 18.92 15.48
C PHE A 69 -11.23 17.86 14.63
N ILE A 70 -11.66 17.64 13.39
CA ILE A 70 -10.78 17.20 12.28
C ILE A 70 -11.27 17.90 10.99
N GLY A 71 -10.43 18.73 10.34
CA GLY A 71 -10.72 19.25 8.99
C GLY A 71 -10.24 20.66 8.63
N GLU A 72 -9.87 21.53 9.58
CA GLU A 72 -9.30 22.86 9.27
C GLU A 72 -8.02 23.11 10.06
N ALA A 73 -7.13 23.92 9.48
CA ALA A 73 -5.87 24.34 10.11
C ALA A 73 -6.15 25.23 11.33
N ASN A 74 -6.44 24.68 12.52
CA ASN A 74 -6.50 25.45 13.76
C ASN A 74 -6.31 24.59 15.03
N CYS A 75 -5.37 25.05 15.86
CA CYS A 75 -5.02 24.71 17.24
C CYS A 75 -5.66 23.46 17.88
N ILE A 76 -4.83 22.43 18.08
CA ILE A 76 -5.11 21.32 19.00
C ILE A 76 -4.95 21.85 20.44
N PRO A 77 -5.98 21.78 21.31
CA PRO A 77 -5.83 22.17 22.71
C PRO A 77 -4.84 21.22 23.41
N PHE A 78 -3.72 21.77 23.88
CA PHE A 78 -2.72 21.00 24.62
C PHE A 78 -3.16 20.81 26.06
N VAL A 79 -3.17 19.56 26.52
CA VAL A 79 -3.51 19.21 27.91
C VAL A 79 -2.31 19.40 28.83
N ASN A 80 -1.09 19.24 28.29
CA ASN A 80 0.14 19.49 29.03
C ASN A 80 1.25 19.91 28.07
N CYS A 81 2.07 20.89 28.46
CA CYS A 81 3.20 21.35 27.67
C CYS A 81 4.40 21.54 28.58
N LYS A 82 5.47 20.77 28.35
CA LYS A 82 6.72 20.87 29.13
C LYS A 82 7.88 21.14 28.19
N ALA A 83 8.57 22.26 28.40
CA ALA A 83 9.82 22.57 27.72
C ALA A 83 10.99 21.96 28.49
N SER A 84 11.89 21.28 27.78
CA SER A 84 13.19 20.87 28.32
C SER A 84 14.22 21.99 28.13
N GLN A 85 15.23 22.03 29.00
CA GLN A 85 16.37 22.94 28.86
C GLN A 85 17.16 22.71 27.55
N THR A 86 16.97 21.56 26.89
CA THR A 86 17.60 21.20 25.61
C THR A 86 16.79 21.65 24.39
N GLY A 87 15.76 22.48 24.55
CA GLY A 87 14.94 22.98 23.43
C GLY A 87 13.94 21.97 22.84
N ARG A 88 13.73 20.80 23.48
CA ARG A 88 12.65 19.87 23.12
C ARG A 88 11.37 20.21 23.88
N LEU A 89 10.24 20.19 23.18
CA LEU A 89 8.91 20.41 23.74
C LEU A 89 8.16 19.08 23.80
N THR A 90 7.63 18.73 24.97
CA THR A 90 6.67 17.63 25.11
C THR A 90 5.26 18.19 25.12
N VAL A 91 4.44 17.70 24.20
CA VAL A 91 3.06 18.14 23.98
C VAL A 91 2.12 16.97 24.26
N GLY A 92 1.22 17.14 25.23
CA GLY A 92 0.15 16.19 25.53
C GLY A 92 -1.14 16.59 24.83
N ILE A 93 -1.71 15.67 24.05
CA ILE A 93 -2.96 15.83 23.31
C ILE A 93 -3.91 14.74 23.76
N GLU A 94 -5.05 15.11 24.34
CA GLU A 94 -6.17 14.20 24.53
C GLU A 94 -7.10 14.33 23.33
N TYR A 95 -7.51 13.19 22.76
CA TYR A 95 -8.36 13.14 21.59
C TYR A 95 -9.16 11.83 21.54
N GLU A 96 -10.16 11.81 20.68
CA GLU A 96 -10.97 10.64 20.37
C GLU A 96 -11.12 10.55 18.84
N THR A 97 -11.05 9.35 18.27
CA THR A 97 -11.26 9.15 16.83
C THR A 97 -12.75 9.14 16.50
N SER A 98 -13.13 9.73 15.36
CA SER A 98 -14.48 9.55 14.82
C SER A 98 -14.71 8.10 14.37
N PRO A 99 -15.95 7.56 14.46
CA PRO A 99 -16.33 6.34 13.76
C PRO A 99 -16.08 6.41 12.24
N ASP A 100 -16.09 7.61 11.67
CA ASP A 100 -15.82 7.88 10.24
C ASP A 100 -14.32 8.09 9.95
N SER A 101 -13.42 7.66 10.83
CA SER A 101 -11.97 7.75 10.59
C SER A 101 -11.61 7.03 9.30
N SER A 102 -10.85 7.71 8.42
CA SER A 102 -10.40 7.11 7.18
C SER A 102 -9.26 6.09 7.36
N ALA A 103 -8.60 6.09 8.52
CA ALA A 103 -7.57 5.13 8.88
C ALA A 103 -8.09 3.87 9.57
N LEU A 104 -9.26 3.90 10.23
CA LEU A 104 -9.70 2.81 11.13
C LEU A 104 -10.92 2.08 10.57
N PHE A 105 -10.81 0.77 10.48
CA PHE A 105 -11.86 -0.10 9.96
C PHE A 105 -12.40 -0.98 11.07
N TRP A 106 -13.59 -0.62 11.55
CA TRP A 106 -14.33 -1.38 12.56
C TRP A 106 -15.21 -2.41 11.87
N LEU A 107 -14.97 -3.68 12.15
CA LEU A 107 -15.73 -4.81 11.63
C LEU A 107 -16.65 -5.35 12.72
N SER A 108 -17.92 -5.51 12.36
CA SER A 108 -18.88 -6.27 13.15
C SER A 108 -18.50 -7.77 13.16
N PRO A 109 -19.02 -8.56 14.12
CA PRO A 109 -18.79 -10.00 14.14
C PRO A 109 -19.08 -10.67 12.79
N LEU A 110 -20.17 -10.33 12.10
CA LEU A 110 -20.53 -10.92 10.81
C LEU A 110 -19.50 -10.70 9.69
N GLN A 111 -18.62 -9.71 9.82
CA GLN A 111 -17.58 -9.39 8.83
C GLN A 111 -16.24 -10.10 9.12
N THR A 112 -16.16 -10.86 10.22
CA THR A 112 -15.00 -11.66 10.64
C THR A 112 -15.12 -13.12 10.19
N ALA A 113 -14.04 -13.88 10.27
CA ALA A 113 -14.05 -15.32 9.96
C ALA A 113 -14.83 -16.12 11.00
N GLY A 114 -14.58 -15.86 12.29
CA GLY A 114 -15.20 -16.58 13.40
C GLY A 114 -16.66 -16.20 13.65
N LYS A 115 -17.14 -15.08 13.11
CA LYS A 115 -18.53 -14.58 13.23
C LYS A 115 -18.99 -14.25 14.66
N GLN A 116 -18.11 -14.37 15.67
CA GLN A 116 -18.45 -14.17 17.10
C GLN A 116 -18.01 -12.82 17.65
N HIS A 117 -16.81 -12.36 17.28
CA HIS A 117 -16.17 -11.19 17.88
C HIS A 117 -15.97 -10.07 16.85
N PRO A 118 -16.08 -8.79 17.24
CA PRO A 118 -15.71 -7.68 16.36
C PRO A 118 -14.20 -7.65 16.12
N TYR A 119 -13.78 -6.90 15.12
CA TYR A 119 -12.38 -6.75 14.73
C TYR A 119 -12.08 -5.30 14.36
N LEU A 120 -10.87 -4.84 14.62
CA LEU A 120 -10.36 -3.53 14.20
C LEU A 120 -9.02 -3.71 13.50
N TYR A 121 -8.83 -3.02 12.40
CA TYR A 121 -7.51 -2.80 11.82
C TYR A 121 -7.38 -1.37 11.28
N SER A 122 -6.15 -0.91 11.10
CA SER A 122 -5.86 0.38 10.47
C SER A 122 -5.24 0.27 9.08
N GLN A 123 -5.45 1.27 8.23
CA GLN A 123 -4.66 1.53 7.02
C GLN A 123 -4.31 3.02 7.00
N CYS A 124 -3.04 3.36 7.22
CA CYS A 124 -2.62 4.75 7.38
C CYS A 124 -2.03 5.37 6.10
N GLU A 125 -1.53 4.56 5.17
CA GLU A 125 -1.05 5.03 3.88
C GLU A 125 -2.22 5.46 2.98
N PRO A 126 -2.14 6.64 2.32
CA PRO A 126 -1.01 7.59 2.31
C PRO A 126 -1.04 8.63 3.44
N ILE A 127 -2.21 9.19 3.71
CA ILE A 127 -2.36 10.36 4.59
C ILE A 127 -3.51 10.19 5.58
N HIS A 128 -3.74 8.96 6.00
CA HIS A 128 -4.83 8.62 6.92
C HIS A 128 -4.38 8.59 8.38
N ALA A 129 -3.07 8.52 8.67
CA ALA A 129 -2.58 8.52 10.06
C ALA A 129 -3.12 9.72 10.86
N ARG A 130 -3.32 10.88 10.22
CA ARG A 130 -3.97 12.06 10.81
C ARG A 130 -5.40 11.85 11.35
N SER A 131 -6.13 10.85 10.86
CA SER A 131 -7.47 10.48 11.37
C SER A 131 -7.42 9.39 12.45
N PHE A 132 -6.23 8.83 12.73
CA PHE A 132 -5.98 7.90 13.82
C PHE A 132 -5.27 8.58 15.00
N VAL A 133 -4.22 9.35 14.73
CA VAL A 133 -3.38 10.05 15.71
C VAL A 133 -3.09 11.48 15.21
N PRO A 134 -3.27 12.53 16.04
CA PRO A 134 -2.83 13.87 15.66
C PRO A 134 -1.30 13.91 15.49
N CYS A 135 -0.84 14.04 14.25
CA CYS A 135 0.59 13.96 13.92
C CYS A 135 0.96 14.85 12.72
N GLN A 136 2.27 15.04 12.52
CA GLN A 136 2.81 15.61 11.28
C GLN A 136 2.75 14.53 10.20
N ASP A 137 1.58 14.42 9.58
CA ASP A 137 1.27 13.31 8.68
C ASP A 137 1.88 13.49 7.29
N SER A 138 3.19 13.27 7.22
CA SER A 138 4.02 13.38 6.02
C SER A 138 5.13 12.33 6.08
N PRO A 139 5.43 11.63 4.97
CA PRO A 139 6.51 10.65 4.94
C PRO A 139 7.90 11.30 5.10
N GLY A 140 8.01 12.63 4.95
CA GLY A 140 9.22 13.41 5.25
C GLY A 140 9.55 13.52 6.74
N VAL A 141 8.67 13.10 7.65
CA VAL A 141 8.89 13.12 9.10
C VAL A 141 8.91 11.69 9.63
N LYS A 142 10.04 11.28 10.24
CA LYS A 142 10.16 9.97 10.92
C LYS A 142 10.29 10.12 12.42
N PHE A 143 9.70 9.20 13.18
CA PHE A 143 9.78 9.18 14.63
C PHE A 143 9.68 7.75 15.18
N PRO A 144 10.38 7.44 16.30
CA PRO A 144 10.09 6.24 17.07
C PRO A 144 8.78 6.45 17.86
N TYR A 145 8.11 5.38 18.25
CA TYR A 145 6.93 5.48 19.10
C TYR A 145 6.84 4.39 20.15
N THR A 146 6.11 4.70 21.22
CA THR A 146 5.66 3.72 22.21
C THR A 146 4.17 3.82 22.34
N ALA A 147 3.49 2.69 22.52
CA ALA A 147 2.05 2.66 22.67
C ALA A 147 1.66 1.84 23.89
N LYS A 148 0.58 2.27 24.55
CA LYS A 148 -0.16 1.48 25.52
C LYS A 148 -1.59 1.39 25.02
N VAL A 149 -2.06 0.17 24.77
CA VAL A 149 -3.42 -0.07 24.26
C VAL A 149 -4.19 -0.91 25.27
N THR A 150 -5.39 -0.46 25.62
CA THR A 150 -6.26 -1.17 26.57
C THR A 150 -7.49 -1.70 25.84
N VAL A 151 -7.72 -3.00 25.89
CA VAL A 151 -8.84 -3.70 25.24
C VAL A 151 -9.54 -4.66 26.22
N LEU A 152 -10.68 -5.23 25.84
CA LEU A 152 -11.30 -6.32 26.61
C LEU A 152 -10.40 -7.56 26.56
N LYS A 153 -10.41 -8.38 27.63
CA LYS A 153 -9.44 -9.46 27.85
C LYS A 153 -9.47 -10.59 26.80
N GLU A 154 -10.56 -10.71 26.06
CA GLU A 154 -10.73 -11.67 24.97
C GLU A 154 -10.00 -11.26 23.68
N PHE A 155 -9.53 -10.02 23.57
CA PHE A 155 -8.85 -9.53 22.36
C PHE A 155 -7.33 -9.52 22.52
N VAL A 156 -6.66 -9.79 21.40
CA VAL A 156 -5.23 -9.54 21.21
C VAL A 156 -5.06 -8.22 20.48
N VAL A 157 -4.04 -7.46 20.86
CA VAL A 157 -3.60 -6.26 20.14
C VAL A 157 -2.29 -6.57 19.44
N LEU A 158 -2.18 -6.18 18.18
CA LEU A 158 -0.91 -6.13 17.46
C LEU A 158 -0.70 -4.71 16.92
N MET A 159 0.54 -4.29 16.79
CA MET A 159 0.92 -3.00 16.20
C MET A 159 2.16 -3.16 15.35
N SER A 160 2.48 -2.16 14.53
CA SER A 160 3.75 -2.03 13.79
C SER A 160 4.96 -1.73 14.71
N ALA A 161 5.10 -2.51 15.79
CA ALA A 161 6.03 -2.32 16.90
C ALA A 161 6.26 -3.62 17.68
N LEU A 162 7.35 -3.67 18.45
CA LEU A 162 7.68 -4.82 19.30
C LEU A 162 6.84 -4.80 20.59
N GLN A 163 6.09 -5.87 20.85
CA GLN A 163 5.38 -6.05 22.12
C GLN A 163 6.40 -6.22 23.26
N GLN A 164 6.30 -5.35 24.27
CA GLN A 164 7.18 -5.35 25.45
C GLN A 164 6.58 -6.18 26.58
N SER A 165 5.28 -6.03 26.82
CA SER A 165 4.54 -6.78 27.86
C SER A 165 3.03 -6.67 27.65
N SER A 166 2.28 -7.53 28.34
CA SER A 166 0.82 -7.44 28.44
C SER A 166 0.40 -7.77 29.88
N ASN A 167 -0.50 -6.97 30.46
CA ASN A 167 -0.92 -7.12 31.85
C ASN A 167 -2.44 -6.95 31.98
N VAL A 168 -3.07 -7.59 32.97
CA VAL A 168 -4.45 -7.28 33.35
C VAL A 168 -4.50 -5.83 33.84
N CYS A 169 -5.49 -5.07 33.36
CA CYS A 169 -5.63 -3.66 33.72
C CYS A 169 -5.91 -3.51 35.22
N ARG A 170 -5.10 -2.70 35.91
CA ARG A 170 -5.20 -2.52 37.37
C ARG A 170 -6.54 -1.93 37.83
N SER A 171 -7.16 -1.09 37.00
CA SER A 171 -8.44 -0.46 37.31
C SER A 171 -9.66 -1.27 36.87
N ASN A 172 -9.48 -2.27 36.01
CA ASN A 172 -10.57 -3.12 35.53
C ASN A 172 -10.06 -4.50 35.09
N SER A 173 -10.36 -5.55 35.87
CA SER A 173 -9.92 -6.92 35.60
C SER A 173 -10.52 -7.58 34.35
N SER A 174 -11.56 -6.97 33.73
CA SER A 174 -12.08 -7.43 32.43
C SER A 174 -11.28 -6.92 31.23
N LYS A 175 -10.26 -6.07 31.46
CA LYS A 175 -9.44 -5.46 30.40
C LYS A 175 -7.99 -5.90 30.48
N MET A 176 -7.33 -5.92 29.33
CA MET A 176 -5.90 -6.15 29.17
C MET A 176 -5.22 -4.88 28.66
N GLU A 177 -4.00 -4.62 29.14
CA GLU A 177 -3.13 -3.54 28.67
C GLU A 177 -1.92 -4.13 27.96
N PHE A 178 -1.73 -3.76 26.70
CA PHE A 178 -0.58 -4.15 25.88
C PHE A 178 0.36 -2.96 25.72
N PHE A 179 1.67 -3.21 25.86
CA PHE A 179 2.71 -2.20 25.77
C PHE A 179 3.61 -2.51 24.58
N PHE A 180 3.81 -1.52 23.70
CA PHE A 180 4.59 -1.65 22.48
C PHE A 180 5.70 -0.60 22.39
N LYS A 181 6.77 -0.95 21.69
CA LYS A 181 7.88 -0.04 21.37
C LYS A 181 8.35 -0.26 19.94
N GLN A 182 8.30 0.79 19.13
CA GLN A 182 8.97 0.88 17.84
C GLN A 182 10.22 1.76 18.00
N PRO A 183 11.41 1.16 18.19
CA PRO A 183 12.63 1.93 18.41
C PRO A 183 13.21 2.53 17.13
N VAL A 184 12.91 1.97 15.97
CA VAL A 184 13.38 2.48 14.68
C VAL A 184 12.46 3.62 14.23
N PRO A 185 12.97 4.79 13.86
CA PRO A 185 12.13 5.89 13.39
C PRO A 185 11.39 5.52 12.10
N ILE A 186 10.06 5.70 12.10
CA ILE A 186 9.18 5.42 10.95
C ILE A 186 8.36 6.66 10.58
N PRO A 187 7.96 6.82 9.31
CA PRO A 187 6.94 7.79 8.91
C PRO A 187 5.56 7.44 9.49
N SER A 188 4.68 8.45 9.62
CA SER A 188 3.35 8.32 10.23
C SER A 188 2.45 7.28 9.55
N TYR A 189 2.57 7.13 8.22
CA TYR A 189 1.74 6.21 7.45
C TYR A 189 1.99 4.72 7.77
N LEU A 190 3.11 4.40 8.44
CA LEU A 190 3.48 3.05 8.86
C LEU A 190 3.02 2.71 10.29
N ILE A 191 2.33 3.63 10.98
CA ILE A 191 1.69 3.28 12.25
C ILE A 191 0.51 2.38 11.94
N ALA A 192 0.53 1.18 12.52
CA ALA A 192 -0.56 0.23 12.39
C ALA A 192 -1.05 -0.33 13.72
N ILE A 193 -2.32 -0.70 13.75
CA ILE A 193 -2.96 -1.41 14.85
C ILE A 193 -3.91 -2.48 14.30
N VAL A 194 -3.95 -3.62 14.98
CA VAL A 194 -4.96 -4.67 14.83
C VAL A 194 -5.48 -5.04 16.21
N VAL A 195 -6.80 -5.21 16.33
CA VAL A 195 -7.44 -5.75 17.53
C VAL A 195 -8.46 -6.79 17.10
N GLY A 196 -8.35 -8.01 17.62
CA GLY A 196 -9.26 -9.09 17.26
C GLY A 196 -9.01 -10.37 18.06
N ASP A 197 -9.80 -11.39 17.77
CA ASP A 197 -9.55 -12.75 18.24
C ASP A 197 -8.45 -13.38 17.36
N LEU A 198 -7.20 -13.25 17.82
CA LEU A 198 -6.02 -13.60 17.05
C LEU A 198 -5.22 -14.69 17.74
N ALA A 199 -4.89 -15.72 16.98
CA ALA A 199 -3.91 -16.73 17.33
C ALA A 199 -2.62 -16.53 16.51
N SER A 200 -1.52 -17.14 16.97
CA SER A 200 -0.24 -17.10 16.25
C SER A 200 0.41 -18.46 16.09
N ARG A 201 1.27 -18.55 15.07
CA ARG A 201 2.18 -19.67 14.86
C ARG A 201 3.53 -19.18 14.36
N ASN A 202 4.61 -19.79 14.84
CA ASN A 202 5.95 -19.54 14.32
C ASN A 202 6.07 -20.13 12.90
N ILE A 203 6.55 -19.32 11.96
CA ILE A 203 6.83 -19.72 10.57
C ILE A 203 8.32 -19.57 10.21
N GLY A 204 9.12 -19.05 11.14
CA GLY A 204 10.56 -18.89 11.00
C GLY A 204 11.22 -18.53 12.34
N PRO A 205 12.55 -18.35 12.35
CA PRO A 205 13.30 -18.04 13.57
C PRO A 205 12.99 -16.66 14.15
N ARG A 206 12.44 -15.76 13.33
CA ARG A 206 12.11 -14.36 13.67
C ARG A 206 10.76 -13.91 13.11
N SER A 207 9.90 -14.87 12.80
CA SER A 207 8.63 -14.62 12.11
C SER A 207 7.51 -15.48 12.67
N LYS A 208 6.39 -14.82 12.97
CA LYS A 208 5.10 -15.44 13.25
C LYS A 208 4.09 -15.04 12.20
N VAL A 209 3.13 -15.92 11.97
CA VAL A 209 1.87 -15.56 11.34
C VAL A 209 0.80 -15.43 12.40
N TRP A 210 -0.04 -14.39 12.27
CA TRP A 210 -1.19 -14.11 13.09
C TRP A 210 -2.45 -14.16 12.22
N SER A 211 -3.55 -14.71 12.75
CA SER A 211 -4.85 -14.70 12.08
C SER A 211 -5.95 -15.06 13.07
N GLU A 212 -7.21 -14.96 12.63
CA GLU A 212 -8.30 -15.73 13.25
C GLU A 212 -8.00 -17.24 13.13
N THR A 213 -8.47 -18.04 14.08
CA THR A 213 -8.08 -19.46 14.23
C THR A 213 -8.40 -20.29 12.97
N GLU A 214 -9.47 -19.96 12.26
CA GLU A 214 -9.96 -20.60 11.04
C GLU A 214 -8.94 -20.57 9.89
N PHE A 215 -8.02 -19.60 9.90
CA PHE A 215 -7.01 -19.42 8.86
C PHE A 215 -5.59 -19.79 9.29
N LEU A 216 -5.36 -20.08 10.58
CA LEU A 216 -4.00 -20.16 11.14
C LEU A 216 -3.14 -21.26 10.51
N ASP A 217 -3.70 -22.45 10.33
CA ASP A 217 -3.00 -23.58 9.71
C ASP A 217 -2.62 -23.29 8.26
N LYS A 218 -3.58 -22.76 7.50
CA LYS A 218 -3.40 -22.41 6.08
C LYS A 218 -2.34 -21.31 5.95
N ALA A 219 -2.45 -20.26 6.76
CA ALA A 219 -1.51 -19.14 6.74
C ALA A 219 -0.08 -19.56 7.11
N ALA A 220 0.06 -20.46 8.09
CA ALA A 220 1.38 -20.97 8.46
C ALA A 220 2.02 -21.84 7.37
N PHE A 221 1.22 -22.64 6.67
CA PHE A 221 1.68 -23.39 5.51
C PHE A 221 2.09 -22.46 4.36
N GLU A 222 1.19 -21.52 3.99
CA GLU A 222 1.35 -20.63 2.85
C GLU A 222 2.61 -19.77 2.95
N PHE A 223 2.88 -19.24 4.14
CA PHE A 223 3.97 -18.28 4.37
C PHE A 223 5.22 -18.90 4.99
N SER A 224 5.35 -20.23 4.93
CA SER A 224 6.51 -20.96 5.47
C SER A 224 7.86 -20.58 4.84
N GLU A 225 7.88 -19.96 3.66
CA GLU A 225 9.09 -19.54 2.94
C GLU A 225 9.56 -18.12 3.30
N THR A 226 8.87 -17.45 4.23
CA THR A 226 9.15 -16.07 4.66
C THR A 226 10.63 -15.86 5.06
N GLU A 227 11.23 -16.80 5.79
CA GLU A 227 12.64 -16.68 6.20
C GLU A 227 13.62 -16.82 5.03
N GLU A 228 13.30 -17.64 4.03
CA GLU A 228 14.13 -17.79 2.83
C GLU A 228 14.12 -16.50 2.02
N MET A 229 12.93 -15.89 1.86
CA MET A 229 12.78 -14.57 1.23
C MET A 229 13.53 -13.48 2.00
N LEU A 230 13.45 -13.45 3.34
CA LEU A 230 14.19 -12.50 4.19
C LEU A 230 15.70 -12.62 3.99
N LYS A 231 16.25 -13.83 3.93
CA LYS A 231 17.69 -14.05 3.70
C LYS A 231 18.12 -13.54 2.33
N VAL A 232 17.32 -13.77 1.29
CA VAL A 232 17.61 -13.24 -0.05
C VAL A 232 17.58 -11.71 -0.04
N ALA A 233 16.57 -11.11 0.61
CA ALA A 233 16.47 -9.66 0.75
C ALA A 233 17.66 -9.07 1.51
N GLU A 234 18.08 -9.67 2.63
CA GLU A 234 19.27 -9.26 3.39
C GLU A 234 20.54 -9.33 2.54
N ASN A 235 20.68 -10.37 1.73
CA ASN A 235 21.80 -10.54 0.82
C ASN A 235 21.82 -9.48 -0.30
N LEU A 236 20.67 -8.92 -0.68
CA LEU A 236 20.55 -7.86 -1.70
C LEU A 236 20.69 -6.46 -1.10
N MET A 237 20.13 -6.21 0.08
CA MET A 237 19.88 -4.86 0.61
C MET A 237 20.66 -4.54 1.90
N GLY A 238 21.29 -5.53 2.53
CA GLY A 238 21.97 -5.38 3.83
C GLY A 238 21.13 -5.86 5.01
N PRO A 239 21.59 -5.69 6.26
CA PRO A 239 20.97 -6.29 7.43
C PRO A 239 19.50 -5.88 7.65
N TYR A 240 18.67 -6.81 8.13
CA TYR A 240 17.31 -6.53 8.58
C TYR A 240 17.31 -5.91 9.98
N VAL A 241 16.81 -4.68 10.14
CA VAL A 241 16.96 -3.89 11.38
C VAL A 241 15.74 -3.88 12.32
N TRP A 242 14.66 -4.58 11.97
CA TRP A 242 13.37 -4.46 12.67
C TRP A 242 13.12 -5.54 13.74
N SER A 243 14.14 -6.36 14.03
CA SER A 243 14.12 -7.51 14.96
C SER A 243 13.24 -8.68 14.50
N GLN A 244 11.94 -8.47 14.32
CA GLN A 244 10.98 -9.49 13.90
C GLN A 244 10.33 -9.10 12.57
N TYR A 245 9.89 -10.10 11.81
CA TYR A 245 9.04 -9.93 10.64
C TYR A 245 7.81 -10.83 10.81
N ASP A 246 6.76 -10.31 11.44
CA ASP A 246 5.51 -11.03 11.57
C ASP A 246 4.56 -10.69 10.41
N LEU A 247 3.64 -11.61 10.12
CA LEU A 247 2.54 -11.44 9.18
C LEU A 247 1.22 -11.49 9.95
N VAL A 248 0.23 -10.68 9.56
CA VAL A 248 -1.15 -10.83 10.01
C VAL A 248 -2.09 -10.96 8.83
N VAL A 249 -2.77 -12.10 8.77
CA VAL A 249 -3.86 -12.34 7.81
C VAL A 249 -5.09 -11.63 8.34
N LEU A 250 -5.50 -10.57 7.65
CA LEU A 250 -6.70 -9.83 7.99
C LEU A 250 -7.97 -10.61 7.63
N PRO A 251 -9.14 -10.19 8.15
CA PRO A 251 -10.40 -10.87 7.87
C PRO A 251 -10.73 -10.92 6.36
N PRO A 252 -11.56 -11.88 5.90
CA PRO A 252 -11.93 -12.02 4.50
C PRO A 252 -12.49 -10.75 3.86
N SER A 253 -13.11 -9.87 4.64
CA SER A 253 -13.64 -8.59 4.20
C SER A 253 -12.57 -7.55 3.83
N PHE A 254 -11.28 -7.79 4.09
CA PHE A 254 -10.18 -6.86 3.80
C PHE A 254 -10.09 -6.51 2.30
N PRO A 255 -10.15 -5.22 1.91
CA PRO A 255 -10.30 -4.84 0.51
C PRO A 255 -8.97 -4.76 -0.28
N TYR A 256 -7.80 -4.79 0.37
CA TYR A 256 -6.48 -4.55 -0.25
C TYR A 256 -5.62 -5.83 -0.36
N GLY A 257 -4.38 -5.68 -0.86
CA GLY A 257 -3.43 -6.79 -1.07
C GLY A 257 -2.54 -7.05 0.16
N GLY A 258 -1.64 -6.12 0.45
CA GLY A 258 -0.76 -6.11 1.61
C GLY A 258 -0.47 -4.69 2.08
N MET A 259 0.22 -4.56 3.21
CA MET A 259 0.77 -3.30 3.72
C MET A 259 2.00 -3.60 4.59
N GLU A 260 3.10 -2.90 4.30
CA GLU A 260 4.46 -3.15 4.80
C GLU A 260 4.73 -2.68 6.23
N ASN A 261 3.70 -2.66 7.07
CA ASN A 261 3.76 -2.18 8.45
C ASN A 261 4.95 -2.81 9.21
N PRO A 262 5.93 -2.02 9.68
CA PRO A 262 7.17 -2.55 10.24
C PRO A 262 6.92 -3.50 11.41
N CYS A 263 7.66 -4.61 11.45
CA CYS A 263 7.49 -5.72 12.40
C CYS A 263 6.21 -6.56 12.25
N LEU A 264 5.21 -6.13 11.45
CA LEU A 264 3.90 -6.77 11.34
C LEU A 264 3.21 -6.45 10.00
N THR A 265 3.61 -7.13 8.92
CA THR A 265 3.03 -6.94 7.60
C THR A 265 1.58 -7.42 7.57
N PHE A 266 0.67 -6.61 7.02
CA PHE A 266 -0.74 -6.99 6.83
C PHE A 266 -0.90 -7.69 5.48
N VAL A 267 -1.67 -8.77 5.43
CA VAL A 267 -1.93 -9.50 4.18
C VAL A 267 -3.38 -9.94 4.05
N THR A 268 -3.85 -10.00 2.80
CA THR A 268 -5.17 -10.53 2.46
C THR A 268 -5.23 -12.05 2.60
N PRO A 269 -6.34 -12.62 3.09
CA PRO A 269 -6.54 -14.08 3.10
C PRO A 269 -6.67 -14.67 1.69
N THR A 270 -6.83 -13.83 0.65
CA THR A 270 -6.83 -14.31 -0.73
C THR A 270 -5.47 -14.81 -1.23
N LEU A 271 -4.39 -14.58 -0.47
CA LEU A 271 -3.08 -15.18 -0.72
C LEU A 271 -2.99 -16.66 -0.30
N LEU A 272 -3.96 -17.16 0.48
CA LEU A 272 -3.99 -18.55 0.97
C LEU A 272 -4.43 -19.53 -0.13
N ALA A 273 -3.59 -19.71 -1.14
CA ALA A 273 -3.87 -20.55 -2.30
C ALA A 273 -3.75 -22.05 -2.01
N GLY A 274 -3.04 -22.44 -0.96
CA GLY A 274 -2.80 -23.83 -0.56
C GLY A 274 -1.58 -24.46 -1.23
N ASP A 275 -0.80 -23.69 -2.00
CA ASP A 275 0.36 -24.15 -2.76
C ASP A 275 1.52 -23.12 -2.77
N LYS A 276 1.39 -22.01 -2.02
CA LYS A 276 2.34 -20.89 -1.92
C LYS A 276 2.49 -20.06 -3.19
N SER A 277 1.66 -20.30 -4.21
CA SER A 277 1.77 -19.65 -5.53
C SER A 277 1.58 -18.14 -5.51
N LEU A 278 0.95 -17.59 -4.46
CA LEU A 278 0.72 -16.15 -4.26
C LEU A 278 1.63 -15.56 -3.19
N ALA A 279 2.60 -16.32 -2.68
CA ALA A 279 3.54 -15.86 -1.66
C ALA A 279 4.53 -14.81 -2.18
N ASN A 280 4.57 -14.52 -3.49
CA ASN A 280 5.39 -13.43 -4.04
C ASN A 280 5.00 -12.05 -3.47
N VAL A 281 3.73 -11.87 -3.07
CA VAL A 281 3.31 -10.66 -2.34
C VAL A 281 4.11 -10.50 -1.05
N ILE A 282 4.45 -11.60 -0.37
CA ILE A 282 5.31 -11.54 0.83
C ILE A 282 6.72 -11.05 0.48
N ALA A 283 7.26 -11.41 -0.68
CA ALA A 283 8.55 -10.89 -1.14
C ALA A 283 8.51 -9.37 -1.39
N HIS A 284 7.37 -8.85 -1.87
CA HIS A 284 7.14 -7.41 -2.02
C HIS A 284 7.18 -6.70 -0.65
N GLU A 285 6.36 -7.17 0.29
CA GLU A 285 6.29 -6.58 1.64
C GLU A 285 7.60 -6.73 2.42
N ILE A 286 8.34 -7.83 2.24
CA ILE A 286 9.69 -7.99 2.79
C ILE A 286 10.61 -6.90 2.26
N SER A 287 10.58 -6.65 0.95
CA SER A 287 11.47 -5.68 0.29
C SER A 287 11.27 -4.26 0.84
N HIS A 288 10.03 -3.90 1.15
CA HIS A 288 9.71 -2.61 1.78
C HIS A 288 10.41 -2.35 3.12
N SER A 289 10.82 -3.40 3.82
CA SER A 289 11.63 -3.28 5.04
C SER A 289 12.92 -2.48 4.83
N TRP A 290 13.38 -2.37 3.58
CA TRP A 290 14.45 -1.48 3.14
C TRP A 290 13.92 -0.30 2.31
N THR A 291 13.14 -0.58 1.27
CA THR A 291 12.65 0.42 0.28
C THR A 291 11.25 0.89 0.60
N GLY A 292 11.14 1.95 1.38
CA GLY A 292 9.88 2.48 1.91
C GLY A 292 9.98 2.69 3.40
N ASN A 293 10.32 1.65 4.16
CA ASN A 293 10.40 1.75 5.62
C ASN A 293 11.71 2.41 6.07
N LEU A 294 12.84 1.90 5.58
CA LEU A 294 14.16 2.36 6.00
C LEU A 294 14.61 3.59 5.21
N VAL A 295 14.48 3.56 3.89
CA VAL A 295 14.62 4.71 2.99
C VAL A 295 13.24 5.06 2.45
N THR A 296 12.70 6.22 2.80
CA THR A 296 11.31 6.59 2.47
C THR A 296 11.29 7.69 1.42
N ASN A 297 10.26 7.76 0.58
CA ASN A 297 9.96 8.98 -0.17
C ASN A 297 9.76 10.19 0.75
N SER A 298 10.21 11.39 0.36
CA SER A 298 10.00 12.61 1.16
C SER A 298 8.59 13.18 1.06
N THR A 299 7.92 12.91 -0.07
CA THR A 299 6.53 13.23 -0.38
C THR A 299 5.97 12.14 -1.29
N PHE A 300 4.65 12.02 -1.37
CA PHE A 300 3.99 11.05 -2.26
C PHE A 300 4.20 11.33 -3.76
N GLU A 301 4.75 12.48 -4.15
CA GLU A 301 5.20 12.71 -5.54
C GLU A 301 6.40 11.82 -5.89
N HIS A 302 7.18 11.41 -4.90
CA HIS A 302 8.33 10.52 -5.06
C HIS A 302 8.01 9.06 -4.69
N PHE A 303 6.73 8.68 -4.68
CA PHE A 303 6.26 7.36 -4.25
C PHE A 303 6.91 6.20 -5.02
N TRP A 304 7.29 6.41 -6.28
CA TRP A 304 8.04 5.42 -7.06
C TRP A 304 9.38 4.99 -6.42
N LEU A 305 9.98 5.82 -5.56
CA LEU A 305 11.20 5.43 -4.84
C LEU A 305 10.95 4.26 -3.88
N ASN A 306 9.75 4.19 -3.30
CA ASN A 306 9.30 3.03 -2.57
C ASN A 306 9.00 1.91 -3.57
N GLU A 307 7.92 2.07 -4.34
CA GLU A 307 7.31 0.99 -5.13
C GLU A 307 8.22 0.45 -6.23
N GLY A 308 8.90 1.32 -6.97
CA GLY A 308 9.78 0.91 -8.05
C GLY A 308 10.96 0.08 -7.56
N HIS A 309 11.58 0.47 -6.44
CA HIS A 309 12.67 -0.30 -5.84
C HIS A 309 12.15 -1.57 -5.19
N THR A 310 11.01 -1.53 -4.50
CA THR A 310 10.39 -2.71 -3.90
C THR A 310 10.06 -3.74 -4.97
N THR A 311 9.38 -3.37 -6.06
CA THR A 311 9.08 -4.28 -7.18
C THR A 311 10.36 -4.81 -7.84
N PHE A 312 11.43 -4.02 -7.89
CA PHE A 312 12.73 -4.47 -8.40
C PHE A 312 13.38 -5.54 -7.52
N VAL A 313 13.34 -5.36 -6.20
CA VAL A 313 13.87 -6.34 -5.24
C VAL A 313 12.97 -7.57 -5.14
N GLU A 314 11.64 -7.39 -5.11
CA GLU A 314 10.64 -8.46 -5.17
C GLU A 314 10.94 -9.41 -6.33
N ARG A 315 11.04 -8.88 -7.55
CA ARG A 315 11.28 -9.70 -8.74
C ARG A 315 12.63 -10.39 -8.72
N LYS A 316 13.65 -9.81 -8.08
CA LYS A 316 14.94 -10.48 -7.83
C LYS A 316 14.83 -11.60 -6.80
N ILE A 317 14.03 -11.43 -5.74
CA ILE A 317 13.75 -12.49 -4.76
C ILE A 317 13.03 -13.65 -5.47
N CYS A 318 11.96 -13.37 -6.22
CA CYS A 318 11.24 -14.37 -6.99
C CYS A 318 12.16 -15.09 -7.98
N ALA A 319 13.03 -14.37 -8.69
CA ALA A 319 14.00 -14.98 -9.61
C ALA A 319 14.96 -15.93 -8.90
N LYS A 320 15.52 -15.53 -7.75
CA LYS A 320 16.50 -16.34 -7.00
C LYS A 320 15.88 -17.57 -6.33
N LEU A 321 14.59 -17.54 -6.02
CA LEU A 321 13.86 -18.68 -5.43
C LEU A 321 13.11 -19.54 -6.48
N GLY A 322 12.83 -18.99 -7.66
CA GLY A 322 12.16 -19.67 -8.77
C GLY A 322 13.12 -20.09 -9.87
N CYS A 323 12.70 -19.92 -11.14
CA CYS A 323 13.47 -20.34 -12.31
C CYS A 323 14.43 -19.26 -12.87
N GLY A 324 14.92 -18.34 -12.04
CA GLY A 324 15.96 -17.37 -12.42
C GLY A 324 15.47 -16.18 -13.24
N GLU A 325 16.38 -15.59 -14.03
CA GLU A 325 16.10 -14.44 -14.91
C GLU A 325 14.94 -14.64 -15.90
N PRO A 326 14.68 -15.85 -16.46
CA PRO A 326 13.45 -16.13 -17.21
C PRO A 326 12.16 -15.71 -16.47
N LEU A 327 12.05 -16.00 -15.17
CA LEU A 327 10.90 -15.61 -14.37
C LEU A 327 10.82 -14.10 -14.18
N ARG A 328 11.96 -13.47 -13.90
CA ARG A 328 12.05 -12.01 -13.74
C ARG A 328 11.63 -11.28 -15.01
N ASN A 329 12.06 -11.77 -16.16
CA ASN A 329 11.68 -11.24 -17.46
C ASN A 329 10.19 -11.38 -17.73
N LEU A 330 9.59 -12.54 -17.45
CA LEU A 330 8.15 -12.74 -17.55
C LEU A 330 7.38 -11.76 -16.66
N LEU A 331 7.77 -11.61 -15.39
CA LEU A 331 7.16 -10.65 -14.47
C LEU A 331 7.31 -9.20 -14.97
N GLY A 332 8.46 -8.85 -15.56
CA GLY A 332 8.68 -7.57 -16.22
C GLY A 332 7.78 -7.33 -17.43
N MET A 333 7.51 -8.36 -18.24
CA MET A 333 6.58 -8.30 -19.37
C MET A 333 5.13 -8.10 -18.92
N ILE A 334 4.68 -8.90 -17.95
CA ILE A 334 3.34 -8.78 -17.34
C ILE A 334 3.15 -7.38 -16.74
N GLY A 335 4.15 -6.90 -16.00
CA GLY A 335 4.15 -5.57 -15.40
C GLY A 335 4.10 -4.44 -16.44
N LYS A 336 4.93 -4.52 -17.48
CA LYS A 336 4.94 -3.55 -18.60
C LYS A 336 3.59 -3.51 -19.31
N LYS A 337 2.93 -4.65 -19.48
CA LYS A 337 1.58 -4.75 -20.06
C LYS A 337 0.55 -4.06 -19.16
N SER A 338 0.54 -4.35 -17.86
CA SER A 338 -0.36 -3.68 -16.90
C SER A 338 -0.17 -2.17 -16.86
N TRP A 339 1.07 -1.69 -16.98
CA TRP A 339 1.36 -0.26 -17.13
C TRP A 339 0.81 0.32 -18.44
N ALA A 340 1.02 -0.36 -19.57
CA ALA A 340 0.50 0.07 -20.86
C ALA A 340 -1.04 0.15 -20.86
N ASP A 341 -1.71 -0.82 -20.25
CA ASP A 341 -3.18 -0.82 -20.11
C ASP A 341 -3.67 0.38 -19.30
N TYR A 342 -2.98 0.74 -18.22
CA TYR A 342 -3.30 1.93 -17.43
C TYR A 342 -3.10 3.22 -18.24
N VAL A 343 -1.99 3.33 -18.97
CA VAL A 343 -1.70 4.50 -19.83
C VAL A 343 -2.72 4.65 -20.96
N ASN A 344 -3.14 3.55 -21.57
CA ASN A 344 -4.05 3.54 -22.71
C ASN A 344 -5.54 3.66 -22.30
N ASN A 345 -5.85 3.59 -21.01
CA ASN A 345 -7.21 3.77 -20.52
C ASN A 345 -7.65 5.24 -20.73
N PRO A 346 -8.76 5.50 -21.44
CA PRO A 346 -9.21 6.87 -21.75
C PRO A 346 -9.60 7.69 -20.50
N ASN A 347 -9.84 7.05 -19.36
CA ASN A 347 -10.15 7.72 -18.10
C ASN A 347 -8.89 8.08 -17.28
N THR A 348 -7.71 7.65 -17.72
CA THR A 348 -6.45 7.95 -17.02
C THR A 348 -6.07 9.40 -17.21
N LYS A 349 -5.80 10.09 -16.09
CA LYS A 349 -5.30 11.47 -16.13
C LYS A 349 -3.83 11.46 -16.55
N PRO A 350 -3.41 12.24 -17.57
CA PRO A 350 -2.02 12.24 -18.04
C PRO A 350 -0.99 12.47 -16.93
N ASN A 351 -1.26 13.36 -15.97
CA ASN A 351 -0.38 13.63 -14.84
C ASN A 351 -0.05 12.37 -14.01
N PHE A 352 -0.98 11.41 -13.89
CA PHE A 352 -0.79 10.18 -13.12
C PHE A 352 -0.01 9.10 -13.87
N THR A 353 0.39 9.36 -15.11
CA THR A 353 1.30 8.49 -15.88
C THR A 353 2.77 8.91 -15.77
N ARG A 354 3.04 10.03 -15.10
CA ARG A 354 4.38 10.48 -14.74
C ARG A 354 4.94 9.59 -13.63
N LEU A 355 6.26 9.39 -13.61
CA LEU A 355 6.90 8.69 -12.51
C LEU A 355 6.95 9.57 -11.25
N VAL A 356 7.08 10.89 -11.45
CA VAL A 356 6.98 11.93 -10.42
C VAL A 356 5.79 12.84 -10.78
N PRO A 357 4.56 12.52 -10.32
CA PRO A 357 3.37 13.33 -10.58
C PRO A 357 3.38 14.64 -9.78
N GLU A 358 2.62 15.63 -10.24
CA GLU A 358 2.33 16.84 -9.45
C GLU A 358 1.06 16.60 -8.61
N LEU A 359 1.17 16.68 -7.27
CA LEU A 359 0.08 16.35 -6.35
C LEU A 359 -0.49 17.57 -5.59
N LYS A 360 -0.09 18.78 -5.97
CA LYS A 360 -0.64 20.00 -5.35
C LYS A 360 -2.16 20.08 -5.57
N GLY A 361 -2.92 20.02 -4.48
CA GLY A 361 -4.40 20.07 -4.52
C GLY A 361 -5.06 18.76 -4.95
N VAL A 362 -4.30 17.65 -4.98
CA VAL A 362 -4.78 16.32 -5.37
C VAL A 362 -4.60 15.38 -4.18
N SER A 363 -5.58 14.51 -3.91
CA SER A 363 -5.38 13.45 -2.90
C SER A 363 -4.36 12.44 -3.43
N PRO A 364 -3.35 12.03 -2.64
CA PRO A 364 -2.43 10.98 -3.08
C PRO A 364 -3.14 9.68 -3.49
N ASP A 365 -4.26 9.34 -2.84
CA ASP A 365 -5.11 8.19 -3.21
C ASP A 365 -5.54 8.21 -4.69
N ASP A 366 -5.78 9.40 -5.26
CA ASP A 366 -6.22 9.54 -6.64
C ASP A 366 -5.10 9.23 -7.65
N SER A 367 -3.84 9.29 -7.20
CA SER A 367 -2.65 9.06 -8.03
C SER A 367 -2.14 7.62 -7.99
N PHE A 368 -2.61 6.82 -7.02
CA PHE A 368 -2.19 5.45 -6.85
C PHE A 368 -2.63 4.59 -8.04
N SER A 369 -1.67 3.88 -8.62
CA SER A 369 -1.82 3.09 -9.84
C SER A 369 -0.65 2.12 -9.98
N SER A 370 -0.61 1.34 -11.07
CA SER A 370 0.55 0.51 -11.41
C SER A 370 1.77 1.32 -11.89
N VAL A 371 1.63 2.62 -12.16
CA VAL A 371 2.70 3.45 -12.74
C VAL A 371 3.95 3.53 -11.85
N PRO A 372 3.88 3.95 -10.56
CA PRO A 372 5.08 4.05 -9.72
C PRO A 372 5.80 2.70 -9.54
N TYR A 373 5.06 1.59 -9.51
CA TYR A 373 5.59 0.23 -9.45
C TYR A 373 6.32 -0.14 -10.74
N GLU A 374 5.62 -0.09 -11.87
CA GLU A 374 6.08 -0.69 -13.11
C GLU A 374 7.00 0.22 -13.90
N LYS A 375 6.71 1.53 -13.97
CA LYS A 375 7.63 2.51 -14.57
C LYS A 375 8.89 2.68 -13.72
N GLY A 376 8.76 2.61 -12.39
CA GLY A 376 9.88 2.61 -11.45
C GLY A 376 10.76 1.37 -11.59
N TYR A 377 10.17 0.18 -11.61
CA TYR A 377 10.87 -1.07 -11.91
C TYR A 377 11.60 -1.00 -13.25
N ALA A 378 10.91 -0.55 -14.29
CA ALA A 378 11.44 -0.53 -15.64
C ALA A 378 12.62 0.45 -15.78
N LEU A 379 12.61 1.57 -15.05
CA LEU A 379 13.76 2.47 -14.93
C LEU A 379 14.95 1.75 -14.29
N LEU A 380 14.75 1.06 -13.16
CA LEU A 380 15.83 0.35 -12.47
C LEU A 380 16.38 -0.81 -13.29
N TYR A 381 15.51 -1.55 -13.98
CA TYR A 381 15.90 -2.61 -14.92
C TYR A 381 16.73 -2.05 -16.08
N TYR A 382 16.30 -0.94 -16.67
CA TYR A 382 17.06 -0.24 -17.71
C TYR A 382 18.43 0.22 -17.20
N LEU A 383 18.50 0.78 -15.99
CA LEU A 383 19.76 1.24 -15.39
C LEU A 383 20.71 0.08 -15.08
N GLU A 384 20.18 -1.05 -14.60
CA GLU A 384 20.97 -2.28 -14.37
C GLU A 384 21.65 -2.74 -15.66
N ASP A 385 20.90 -2.84 -16.76
CA ASP A 385 21.46 -3.20 -18.07
C ASP A 385 22.54 -2.19 -18.52
N LEU A 386 22.26 -0.89 -18.41
CA LEU A 386 23.19 0.16 -18.83
C LEU A 386 24.54 0.11 -18.13
N VAL A 387 24.58 -0.21 -16.83
CA VAL A 387 25.84 -0.24 -16.06
C VAL A 387 26.62 -1.54 -16.21
N GLY A 388 25.99 -2.58 -16.79
CA GLY A 388 26.62 -3.85 -17.11
C GLY A 388 26.03 -5.07 -16.39
N GLY A 389 24.77 -5.03 -15.98
CA GLY A 389 24.03 -6.18 -15.48
C GLY A 389 23.93 -6.29 -13.94
N PRO A 390 23.23 -7.34 -13.46
CA PRO A 390 22.93 -7.55 -12.05
C PRO A 390 24.14 -7.53 -11.13
N GLU A 391 25.27 -8.12 -11.52
CA GLU A 391 26.47 -8.22 -10.69
C GLU A 391 27.10 -6.85 -10.41
N VAL A 392 26.90 -5.89 -11.31
CA VAL A 392 27.38 -4.50 -11.16
C VAL A 392 26.37 -3.64 -10.39
N PHE A 393 25.07 -3.89 -10.58
CA PHE A 393 23.99 -3.10 -9.99
C PHE A 393 23.60 -3.54 -8.57
N GLU A 394 23.62 -4.83 -8.24
CA GLU A 394 23.24 -5.32 -6.90
C GLU A 394 24.07 -4.68 -5.76
N PRO A 395 25.40 -4.45 -5.89
CA PRO A 395 26.15 -3.70 -4.89
C PRO A 395 25.66 -2.25 -4.68
N PHE A 396 25.10 -1.62 -5.71
CA PHE A 396 24.49 -0.28 -5.58
C PHE A 396 23.27 -0.31 -4.65
N LEU A 397 22.47 -1.38 -4.66
CA LEU A 397 21.30 -1.49 -3.79
C LEU A 397 21.69 -1.41 -2.30
N LYS A 398 22.73 -2.15 -1.89
CA LYS A 398 23.28 -2.05 -0.52
C LYS A 398 23.82 -0.67 -0.21
N ALA A 399 24.54 -0.08 -1.15
CA ALA A 399 25.11 1.26 -0.96
C ALA A 399 24.01 2.32 -0.82
N TYR A 400 22.94 2.22 -1.61
CA TYR A 400 21.77 3.08 -1.56
C TYR A 400 21.07 3.02 -0.19
N ILE A 401 20.81 1.81 0.30
CA ILE A 401 20.23 1.62 1.63
C ILE A 401 21.16 2.17 2.71
N GLU A 402 22.44 1.83 2.69
CA GLU A 402 23.37 2.26 3.73
C GLU A 402 23.52 3.78 3.77
N HIS A 403 23.50 4.44 2.60
CA HIS A 403 23.62 5.89 2.50
C HIS A 403 22.39 6.64 3.02
N PHE A 404 21.18 6.13 2.74
CA PHE A 404 19.93 6.84 3.05
C PHE A 404 19.11 6.24 4.20
N LYS A 405 19.58 5.16 4.85
CA LYS A 405 18.83 4.53 5.96
C LYS A 405 18.40 5.55 7.01
N TYR A 406 17.17 5.41 7.48
CA TYR A 406 16.49 6.31 8.42
C TYR A 406 16.16 7.71 7.88
N HIS A 407 16.35 7.98 6.59
CA HIS A 407 16.02 9.26 5.97
C HIS A 407 14.83 9.14 5.03
N SER A 408 14.26 10.30 4.68
CA SER A 408 13.28 10.46 3.63
C SER A 408 13.87 11.30 2.50
N ILE A 409 13.74 10.85 1.26
CA ILE A 409 14.45 11.41 0.11
C ILE A 409 13.53 11.69 -1.08
N ASN A 410 13.95 12.62 -1.94
CA ASN A 410 13.31 12.88 -3.22
C ASN A 410 14.07 12.24 -4.40
N SER A 411 13.45 12.25 -5.58
CA SER A 411 14.04 11.66 -6.78
C SER A 411 15.33 12.33 -7.26
N HIS A 412 15.57 13.61 -6.91
CA HIS A 412 16.83 14.30 -7.22
C HIS A 412 17.97 13.76 -6.37
N GLN A 413 17.78 13.65 -5.05
CA GLN A 413 18.79 13.10 -4.13
C GLN A 413 19.15 11.65 -4.50
N TRP A 414 18.14 10.84 -4.83
CA TRP A 414 18.36 9.47 -5.32
C TRP A 414 19.24 9.45 -6.58
N LYS A 415 18.90 10.30 -7.57
CA LYS A 415 19.63 10.39 -8.85
C LYS A 415 21.07 10.86 -8.65
N GLU A 416 21.28 11.86 -7.79
CA GLU A 416 22.63 12.37 -7.48
C GLU A 416 23.51 11.27 -6.88
N PHE A 417 22.98 10.50 -5.93
CA PHE A 417 23.71 9.38 -5.34
C PHE A 417 24.01 8.27 -6.36
N LEU A 418 23.04 7.89 -7.19
CA LEU A 418 23.23 6.93 -8.28
C LEU A 418 24.37 7.35 -9.21
N LEU A 419 24.34 8.61 -9.68
CA LEU A 419 25.35 9.14 -10.60
C LEU A 419 26.73 9.20 -9.94
N SER A 420 26.82 9.60 -8.66
CA SER A 420 28.08 9.61 -7.90
C SER A 420 28.65 8.21 -7.78
N TYR A 421 27.85 7.26 -7.30
CA TYR A 421 28.25 5.87 -7.08
C TYR A 421 28.80 5.23 -8.35
N PHE A 422 28.08 5.34 -9.47
CA PHE A 422 28.53 4.72 -10.72
C PHE A 422 29.65 5.49 -11.40
N THR A 423 29.83 6.79 -11.14
CA THR A 423 31.01 7.53 -11.59
C THR A 423 32.27 7.02 -10.90
N GLU A 424 32.23 6.81 -9.58
CA GLU A 424 33.34 6.24 -8.81
C GLU A 424 33.69 4.81 -9.24
N LYS A 425 32.69 4.03 -9.67
CA LYS A 425 32.89 2.68 -10.22
C LYS A 425 33.30 2.65 -11.71
N GLY A 426 33.58 3.80 -12.33
CA GLY A 426 34.00 3.88 -13.73
C GLY A 426 32.88 3.60 -14.75
N LYS A 427 31.62 3.64 -14.32
CA LYS A 427 30.42 3.39 -15.14
C LYS A 427 29.60 4.66 -15.42
N GLY A 428 30.03 5.82 -14.92
CA GLY A 428 29.30 7.08 -15.07
C GLY A 428 29.05 7.52 -16.52
N SER A 429 29.92 7.14 -17.46
CA SER A 429 29.71 7.40 -18.90
C SER A 429 28.46 6.70 -19.45
N ALA A 430 28.16 5.50 -18.96
CA ALA A 430 26.98 4.74 -19.38
C ALA A 430 25.66 5.40 -18.98
N LEU A 431 25.66 6.24 -17.93
CA LEU A 431 24.48 6.94 -17.43
C LEU A 431 24.25 8.31 -18.09
N ARG A 432 25.22 8.84 -18.85
CA ARG A 432 25.09 10.15 -19.53
C ARG A 432 24.00 10.16 -20.62
N ARG A 433 23.67 9.00 -21.17
CA ARG A 433 22.62 8.83 -22.19
C ARG A 433 21.19 8.77 -21.62
N VAL A 434 21.04 8.71 -20.29
CA VAL A 434 19.72 8.62 -19.66
C VAL A 434 19.04 9.99 -19.74
N ASN A 435 17.92 10.06 -20.45
CA ASN A 435 17.06 11.24 -20.41
C ASN A 435 16.19 11.22 -19.15
N TRP A 436 16.69 11.85 -18.08
CA TRP A 436 16.03 11.87 -16.78
C TRP A 436 14.68 12.60 -16.79
N ASN A 437 14.53 13.63 -17.64
CA ASN A 437 13.27 14.36 -17.72
C ASN A 437 12.16 13.47 -18.31
N ASP A 438 12.49 12.70 -19.35
CA ASP A 438 11.56 11.74 -19.95
C ASP A 438 11.12 10.68 -18.93
N TRP A 439 12.06 10.15 -18.15
CA TRP A 439 11.73 9.15 -17.14
C TRP A 439 10.88 9.70 -15.99
N PHE A 440 11.21 10.89 -15.47
CA PHE A 440 10.56 11.44 -14.29
C PHE A 440 9.24 12.15 -14.59
N PHE A 441 9.21 12.98 -15.63
CA PHE A 441 8.16 14.00 -15.79
C PHE A 441 7.32 13.85 -17.05
N GLU A 442 7.75 13.07 -18.04
CA GLU A 442 6.94 12.81 -19.23
C GLU A 442 5.85 11.77 -18.98
N THR A 443 4.73 11.99 -19.66
CA THR A 443 3.53 11.16 -19.58
C THR A 443 3.62 9.95 -20.50
N GLY A 444 2.88 8.88 -20.17
CA GLY A 444 2.76 7.69 -21.00
C GLY A 444 3.96 6.72 -20.89
N MET A 445 4.10 5.89 -21.91
CA MET A 445 5.16 4.88 -22.05
C MET A 445 6.53 5.53 -22.30
N PRO A 446 7.65 4.88 -21.93
CA PRO A 446 8.96 5.50 -22.01
C PRO A 446 9.42 5.55 -23.48
N ALA A 447 10.15 6.59 -23.86
CA ALA A 447 10.70 6.71 -25.21
C ALA A 447 11.75 5.63 -25.52
N VAL A 448 12.43 5.12 -24.48
CA VAL A 448 13.41 4.04 -24.62
C VAL A 448 12.68 2.69 -24.66
N PRO A 449 12.92 1.85 -25.69
CA PRO A 449 12.33 0.53 -25.74
C PRO A 449 12.96 -0.37 -24.68
N ILE A 450 12.10 -0.88 -23.78
CA ILE A 450 12.50 -1.85 -22.75
C ILE A 450 12.13 -3.23 -23.26
N SER A 451 13.14 -4.08 -23.44
CA SER A 451 13.00 -5.45 -23.92
C SER A 451 13.32 -6.43 -22.80
N TYR A 452 12.51 -7.47 -22.70
CA TYR A 452 12.70 -8.61 -21.81
C TYR A 452 12.83 -9.86 -22.67
N GLN A 453 13.62 -10.83 -22.23
CA GLN A 453 13.69 -12.11 -22.92
C GLN A 453 12.38 -12.88 -22.74
N SER A 454 11.78 -13.35 -23.82
CA SER A 454 10.41 -13.89 -23.83
C SER A 454 10.31 -15.39 -23.58
N CYS A 455 11.39 -16.09 -23.24
CA CYS A 455 11.43 -17.57 -23.18
C CYS A 455 10.25 -18.24 -22.43
N LEU A 456 9.82 -17.75 -21.27
CA LEU A 456 8.64 -18.28 -20.57
C LEU A 456 7.31 -17.77 -21.15
N ALA A 457 7.30 -16.56 -21.70
CA ALA A 457 6.12 -15.94 -22.29
C ALA A 457 5.76 -16.57 -23.64
N ASP A 458 6.75 -17.01 -24.42
CA ASP A 458 6.56 -17.67 -25.71
C ASP A 458 5.72 -18.95 -25.55
N ALA A 459 5.94 -19.71 -24.48
CA ALA A 459 5.13 -20.90 -24.17
C ALA A 459 3.67 -20.55 -23.88
N CYS A 460 3.41 -19.48 -23.12
CA CYS A 460 2.07 -18.97 -22.85
C CYS A 460 1.38 -18.53 -24.15
N GLN A 461 2.11 -17.81 -25.01
CA GLN A 461 1.63 -17.33 -26.30
C GLN A 461 1.28 -18.48 -27.24
N GLN A 462 2.17 -19.47 -27.38
CA GLN A 462 1.92 -20.63 -28.22
C GLN A 462 0.66 -21.38 -27.78
N LEU A 463 0.50 -21.66 -26.48
CA LEU A 463 -0.69 -22.35 -25.99
C LEU A 463 -1.97 -21.53 -26.20
N SER A 464 -1.91 -20.21 -25.98
CA SER A 464 -3.01 -19.29 -26.26
C SER A 464 -3.41 -19.31 -27.73
N GLU A 465 -2.44 -19.21 -28.65
CA GLU A 465 -2.66 -19.23 -30.10
C GLU A 465 -3.25 -20.57 -30.58
N ILE A 466 -2.78 -21.69 -30.02
CA ILE A 466 -3.36 -23.01 -30.30
C ILE A 466 -4.83 -23.04 -29.86
N TRP A 467 -5.15 -22.60 -28.64
CA TRP A 467 -6.55 -22.51 -28.21
C TRP A 467 -7.40 -21.58 -29.08
N CYS A 468 -6.85 -20.45 -29.53
CA CYS A 468 -7.57 -19.50 -30.38
C CYS A 468 -7.87 -20.09 -31.76
N SER A 469 -6.87 -20.72 -32.38
CA SER A 469 -6.96 -21.27 -33.74
C SER A 469 -7.72 -22.61 -33.83
N THR A 470 -7.82 -23.37 -32.74
CA THR A 470 -8.58 -24.64 -32.73
C THR A 470 -10.08 -24.41 -32.90
N GLY A 471 -10.67 -25.01 -33.93
CA GLY A 471 -12.11 -25.03 -34.14
C GLY A 471 -12.86 -25.91 -33.13
N ASP A 472 -14.19 -25.73 -33.05
CA ASP A 472 -15.07 -26.33 -32.03
C ASP A 472 -15.25 -27.87 -32.12
N SER A 473 -14.45 -28.56 -32.92
CA SER A 473 -14.53 -30.01 -33.16
C SER A 473 -13.25 -30.79 -32.81
N ASN A 474 -12.14 -30.14 -32.44
CA ASN A 474 -10.85 -30.81 -32.28
C ASN A 474 -10.13 -30.49 -30.96
N PHE A 475 -10.69 -30.92 -29.82
CA PHE A 475 -10.13 -30.64 -28.50
C PHE A 475 -9.28 -31.78 -27.91
N GLY A 476 -9.16 -32.92 -28.60
CA GLY A 476 -8.46 -34.11 -28.07
C GLY A 476 -6.95 -33.94 -27.87
N GLN A 477 -6.38 -32.82 -28.33
CA GLN A 477 -4.97 -32.47 -28.16
C GLN A 477 -4.66 -31.78 -26.82
N PHE A 478 -5.67 -31.30 -26.09
CA PHE A 478 -5.47 -30.57 -24.83
C PHE A 478 -5.62 -31.49 -23.63
N SER A 479 -4.74 -31.33 -22.65
CA SER A 479 -4.81 -32.10 -21.40
C SER A 479 -4.16 -31.33 -20.26
N SER A 480 -4.37 -31.76 -19.00
CA SER A 480 -3.79 -31.10 -17.84
C SER A 480 -2.27 -30.90 -17.94
N SER A 481 -1.58 -31.77 -18.68
CA SER A 481 -0.13 -31.71 -18.90
C SER A 481 0.36 -30.45 -19.62
N ASP A 482 -0.51 -29.74 -20.34
CA ASP A 482 -0.18 -28.47 -20.99
C ASP A 482 0.24 -27.40 -19.97
N LEU A 483 -0.30 -27.47 -18.75
CA LEU A 483 -0.02 -26.53 -17.66
C LEU A 483 0.94 -27.09 -16.60
N ASP A 484 1.31 -28.38 -16.65
CA ASP A 484 2.20 -29.01 -15.65
C ASP A 484 3.58 -28.33 -15.57
N GLN A 485 4.05 -27.77 -16.68
CA GLN A 485 5.33 -27.05 -16.75
C GLN A 485 5.20 -25.54 -16.55
N PHE A 486 3.97 -25.03 -16.40
CA PHE A 486 3.75 -23.60 -16.20
C PHE A 486 3.90 -23.24 -14.73
N SER A 487 4.78 -22.29 -14.46
CA SER A 487 4.74 -21.55 -13.20
C SER A 487 3.42 -20.77 -13.08
N THR A 488 3.02 -20.40 -11.87
CA THR A 488 1.81 -19.59 -11.65
C THR A 488 1.78 -18.31 -12.51
N PRO A 489 2.86 -17.51 -12.63
CA PRO A 489 2.87 -16.36 -13.52
C PRO A 489 2.64 -16.72 -15.00
N GLN A 490 3.10 -17.88 -15.47
CA GLN A 490 2.83 -18.35 -16.84
C GLN A 490 1.35 -18.71 -17.03
N THR A 491 0.74 -19.40 -16.07
CA THR A 491 -0.69 -19.71 -16.11
C THR A 491 -1.53 -18.44 -16.09
N LEU A 492 -1.16 -17.46 -15.27
CA LEU A 492 -1.83 -16.15 -15.23
C LEU A 492 -1.67 -15.39 -16.55
N GLU A 493 -0.48 -15.41 -17.16
CA GLU A 493 -0.25 -14.75 -18.44
C GLU A 493 -0.99 -15.44 -19.59
N PHE A 494 -1.00 -16.76 -19.64
CA PHE A 494 -1.82 -17.53 -20.57
C PHE A 494 -3.30 -17.12 -20.48
N LEU A 495 -3.86 -17.08 -19.27
CA LEU A 495 -5.26 -16.66 -19.07
C LEU A 495 -5.48 -15.17 -19.41
N ASN A 496 -4.49 -14.30 -19.19
CA ASN A 496 -4.57 -12.91 -19.62
C ASN A 496 -4.66 -12.80 -21.16
N GLN A 497 -3.85 -13.57 -21.89
CA GLN A 497 -3.84 -13.56 -23.35
C GLN A 497 -5.14 -14.09 -23.93
N LEU A 498 -5.73 -15.14 -23.32
CA LEU A 498 -7.08 -15.58 -23.66
C LEU A 498 -8.13 -14.49 -23.40
N MET A 499 -7.96 -13.70 -22.33
CA MET A 499 -8.86 -12.59 -21.99
C MET A 499 -8.77 -11.43 -22.99
N GLU A 500 -7.74 -11.33 -23.82
CA GLU A 500 -7.64 -10.30 -24.86
C GLU A 500 -8.44 -10.63 -26.11
N GLN A 501 -8.87 -11.87 -26.25
CA GLN A 501 -9.66 -12.33 -27.38
C GLN A 501 -11.14 -12.00 -27.20
N ASP A 502 -11.89 -12.08 -28.31
CA ASP A 502 -13.35 -12.12 -28.27
C ASP A 502 -13.85 -13.30 -27.43
N PRO A 503 -15.05 -13.22 -26.84
CA PRO A 503 -15.59 -14.31 -26.03
C PRO A 503 -15.61 -15.64 -26.79
N PHE A 504 -14.99 -16.67 -26.20
CA PHE A 504 -14.95 -18.02 -26.76
C PHE A 504 -16.33 -18.68 -26.76
N SER A 505 -16.49 -19.69 -27.63
CA SER A 505 -17.69 -20.53 -27.66
C SER A 505 -17.88 -21.29 -26.35
N LEU A 506 -19.14 -21.61 -26.00
CA LEU A 506 -19.45 -22.42 -24.82
C LEU A 506 -18.79 -23.81 -24.89
N THR A 507 -18.67 -24.37 -26.09
CA THR A 507 -17.98 -25.64 -26.33
C THR A 507 -16.51 -25.54 -25.95
N LYS A 508 -15.81 -24.49 -26.38
CA LYS A 508 -14.39 -24.29 -26.07
C LYS A 508 -14.15 -24.05 -24.58
N ILE A 509 -14.98 -23.21 -23.92
CA ILE A 509 -14.91 -23.00 -22.47
C ILE A 509 -15.12 -24.31 -21.71
N ALA A 510 -16.10 -25.13 -22.10
CA ALA A 510 -16.34 -26.42 -21.45
C ALA A 510 -15.16 -27.39 -21.61
N HIS A 511 -14.49 -27.40 -22.76
CA HIS A 511 -13.31 -28.24 -22.99
C HIS A 511 -12.07 -27.72 -22.25
N MET A 512 -11.87 -26.40 -22.16
CA MET A 512 -10.81 -25.82 -21.31
C MET A 512 -10.98 -26.24 -19.85
N GLU A 513 -12.20 -26.15 -19.29
CA GLU A 513 -12.45 -26.66 -17.92
C GLU A 513 -12.20 -28.16 -17.81
N SER A 514 -12.61 -28.95 -18.80
CA SER A 514 -12.39 -30.39 -18.79
C SER A 514 -10.91 -30.77 -18.89
N ALA A 515 -10.10 -29.97 -19.58
CA ALA A 515 -8.67 -30.23 -19.73
C ALA A 515 -7.87 -29.77 -18.51
N TYR A 516 -8.21 -28.62 -17.92
CA TYR A 516 -7.37 -27.93 -16.95
C TYR A 516 -7.94 -27.85 -15.53
N HIS A 517 -9.22 -28.18 -15.34
CA HIS A 517 -9.90 -28.19 -14.04
C HIS A 517 -9.70 -26.90 -13.23
N LEU A 518 -9.79 -25.74 -13.90
CA LEU A 518 -9.45 -24.43 -13.33
C LEU A 518 -10.37 -24.01 -12.18
N PHE A 519 -11.61 -24.52 -12.10
CA PHE A 519 -12.47 -24.28 -10.93
C PHE A 519 -11.97 -24.94 -9.64
N SER A 520 -11.19 -25.99 -9.77
CA SER A 520 -10.69 -26.78 -8.63
C SER A 520 -9.36 -26.27 -8.08
N GLN A 521 -8.72 -25.31 -8.76
CA GLN A 521 -7.46 -24.73 -8.30
C GLN A 521 -7.70 -23.80 -7.11
N GLY A 522 -6.86 -23.92 -6.07
CA GLY A 522 -6.95 -23.09 -4.86
C GLY A 522 -6.50 -21.63 -5.05
N ASN A 523 -5.81 -21.33 -6.15
CA ASN A 523 -5.28 -20.01 -6.44
C ASN A 523 -6.38 -19.01 -6.86
N SER A 524 -6.55 -17.96 -6.04
CA SER A 524 -7.57 -16.93 -6.25
C SER A 524 -7.39 -16.09 -7.52
N GLU A 525 -6.16 -15.85 -7.96
CA GLU A 525 -5.84 -15.07 -9.16
C GLU A 525 -6.11 -15.85 -10.45
N ILE A 526 -5.87 -17.16 -10.45
CA ILE A 526 -6.21 -18.07 -11.55
C ILE A 526 -7.72 -18.21 -11.65
N LEU A 527 -8.38 -18.55 -10.54
CA LEU A 527 -9.83 -18.71 -10.49
C LEU A 527 -10.56 -17.43 -10.92
N PHE A 528 -10.08 -16.26 -10.48
CA PHE A 528 -10.61 -14.97 -10.89
C PHE A 528 -10.58 -14.77 -12.41
N ARG A 529 -9.44 -15.03 -13.07
CA ARG A 529 -9.31 -14.88 -14.53
C ARG A 529 -10.18 -15.90 -15.27
N TRP A 530 -10.20 -17.13 -14.78
CA TRP A 530 -11.03 -18.19 -15.36
C TRP A 530 -12.53 -17.84 -15.28
N LEU A 531 -13.00 -17.39 -14.12
CA LEU A 531 -14.39 -16.95 -13.95
C LEU A 531 -14.74 -15.80 -14.89
N ARG A 532 -13.83 -14.84 -15.10
CA ARG A 532 -14.06 -13.74 -16.07
C ARG A 532 -14.17 -14.25 -17.50
N LEU A 533 -13.33 -15.19 -17.92
CA LEU A 533 -13.45 -15.84 -19.24
C LEU A 533 -14.82 -16.52 -19.40
N CYS A 534 -15.24 -17.28 -18.40
CA CYS A 534 -16.52 -18.00 -18.42
C CYS A 534 -17.73 -17.07 -18.44
N LEU A 535 -17.72 -16.00 -17.64
CA LEU A 535 -18.79 -15.02 -17.56
C LEU A 535 -18.89 -14.20 -18.85
N ARG A 536 -17.78 -13.81 -19.46
CA ARG A 536 -17.77 -13.15 -20.79
C ARG A 536 -18.37 -14.04 -21.87
N ALA A 537 -18.10 -15.34 -21.81
CA ALA A 537 -18.68 -16.34 -22.70
C ALA A 537 -20.15 -16.69 -22.35
N LYS A 538 -20.69 -16.18 -21.23
CA LYS A 538 -22.04 -16.47 -20.73
C LYS A 538 -22.27 -17.97 -20.46
N TRP A 539 -21.28 -18.64 -19.88
CA TRP A 539 -21.38 -20.07 -19.57
C TRP A 539 -22.08 -20.32 -18.22
N ASN A 540 -23.35 -20.75 -18.26
CA ASN A 540 -24.18 -20.92 -17.06
C ASN A 540 -23.55 -21.75 -15.94
N LYS A 541 -22.73 -22.75 -16.27
CA LYS A 541 -22.09 -23.62 -15.27
C LYS A 541 -21.09 -22.87 -14.36
N CYS A 542 -20.58 -21.71 -14.77
CA CYS A 542 -19.66 -20.93 -13.93
C CYS A 542 -20.36 -20.10 -12.85
N ILE A 543 -21.68 -19.87 -12.95
CA ILE A 543 -22.42 -18.96 -12.06
C ILE A 543 -22.28 -19.35 -10.58
N PRO A 544 -22.49 -20.62 -10.18
CA PRO A 544 -22.31 -21.01 -8.77
C PRO A 544 -20.89 -20.79 -8.26
N HIS A 545 -19.89 -21.00 -9.12
CA HIS A 545 -18.49 -20.76 -8.78
C HIS A 545 -18.21 -19.26 -8.61
N ALA A 546 -18.75 -18.41 -9.50
CA ALA A 546 -18.61 -16.96 -9.43
C ALA A 546 -19.23 -16.39 -8.14
N VAL A 547 -20.46 -16.81 -7.82
CA VAL A 547 -21.17 -16.41 -6.58
C VAL A 547 -20.42 -16.90 -5.34
N SER A 548 -19.99 -18.16 -5.31
CA SER A 548 -19.20 -18.69 -4.19
C SER A 548 -17.89 -17.92 -4.00
N PHE A 549 -17.22 -17.56 -5.09
CA PHE A 549 -15.96 -16.82 -5.06
C PHE A 549 -16.11 -15.41 -4.49
N ILE A 550 -17.12 -14.65 -4.91
CA ILE A 550 -17.35 -13.29 -4.41
C ILE A 550 -17.87 -13.25 -2.96
N ASN A 551 -18.55 -14.30 -2.49
CA ASN A 551 -19.06 -14.36 -1.12
C ASN A 551 -18.01 -14.83 -0.10
N LYS A 552 -16.91 -15.45 -0.54
CA LYS A 552 -15.83 -15.95 0.34
C LYS A 552 -14.74 -14.93 0.67
N GLN A 553 -14.71 -13.78 -0.01
CA GLN A 553 -13.69 -12.75 0.18
C GLN A 553 -14.23 -11.35 -0.11
N GLY A 554 -13.48 -10.32 0.28
CA GLY A 554 -13.86 -8.90 0.19
C GLY A 554 -12.91 -8.04 -0.63
N ARG A 555 -11.94 -8.64 -1.34
CA ARG A 555 -10.93 -7.92 -2.10
C ARG A 555 -11.57 -7.26 -3.33
N LEU A 556 -11.57 -5.93 -3.37
CA LEU A 556 -12.25 -5.16 -4.43
C LEU A 556 -11.79 -5.51 -5.85
N LYS A 557 -10.51 -5.90 -6.00
CA LYS A 557 -9.93 -6.42 -7.25
C LYS A 557 -10.75 -7.57 -7.85
N PHE A 558 -11.34 -8.40 -7.00
CA PHE A 558 -12.12 -9.57 -7.39
C PHE A 558 -13.62 -9.29 -7.43
N LEU A 559 -14.16 -8.61 -6.41
CA LEU A 559 -15.60 -8.38 -6.30
C LEU A 559 -16.11 -7.52 -7.47
N LEU A 560 -15.46 -6.37 -7.71
CA LEU A 560 -15.98 -5.38 -8.64
C LEU A 560 -16.14 -5.94 -10.07
N PRO A 561 -15.12 -6.59 -10.68
CA PRO A 561 -15.26 -7.08 -12.04
C PRO A 561 -16.24 -8.26 -12.17
N ILE A 562 -16.37 -9.12 -11.14
CA ILE A 562 -17.29 -10.26 -11.19
C ILE A 562 -18.73 -9.79 -11.02
N TYR A 563 -19.02 -8.88 -10.07
CA TYR A 563 -20.35 -8.26 -9.95
C TYR A 563 -20.74 -7.51 -11.21
N GLU A 564 -19.81 -6.78 -11.82
CA GLU A 564 -20.05 -6.08 -13.09
C GLU A 564 -20.46 -7.04 -14.20
N LEU A 565 -19.70 -8.13 -14.40
CA LEU A 565 -20.01 -9.14 -15.42
C LEU A 565 -21.35 -9.84 -15.17
N LEU A 566 -21.65 -10.21 -13.92
CA LEU A 566 -22.94 -10.81 -13.54
C LEU A 566 -24.10 -9.84 -13.75
N TYR A 567 -23.91 -8.55 -13.50
CA TYR A 567 -24.96 -7.54 -13.67
C TYR A 567 -25.22 -7.18 -15.14
N GLN A 568 -24.15 -7.14 -15.95
CA GLN A 568 -24.25 -6.87 -17.39
C GLN A 568 -24.91 -8.01 -18.15
N TRP A 569 -24.72 -9.26 -17.71
CA TRP A 569 -25.45 -10.40 -18.26
C TRP A 569 -26.89 -10.45 -17.74
N GLU A 570 -27.84 -10.21 -18.65
CA GLU A 570 -29.27 -10.09 -18.37
C GLU A 570 -29.85 -11.23 -17.51
N ASP A 571 -29.53 -12.49 -17.84
CA ASP A 571 -30.04 -13.67 -17.11
C ASP A 571 -29.54 -13.76 -15.67
N THR A 572 -28.40 -13.14 -15.34
CA THR A 572 -27.79 -13.16 -13.99
C THR A 572 -27.93 -11.84 -13.25
N ARG A 573 -28.57 -10.83 -13.85
CA ARG A 573 -28.65 -9.48 -13.26
C ARG A 573 -29.38 -9.47 -11.94
N GLN A 574 -30.53 -10.12 -11.88
CA GLN A 574 -31.32 -10.19 -10.64
C GLN A 574 -30.58 -10.99 -9.56
N LEU A 575 -29.93 -12.09 -9.96
CA LEU A 575 -29.06 -12.87 -9.06
C LEU A 575 -27.95 -12.01 -8.44
N ALA A 576 -27.30 -11.15 -9.24
CA ALA A 576 -26.26 -10.25 -8.72
C ALA A 576 -26.81 -9.27 -7.67
N ILE A 577 -28.00 -8.71 -7.91
CA ILE A 577 -28.67 -7.80 -6.98
C ILE A 577 -29.07 -8.53 -5.70
N ASP A 578 -29.71 -9.69 -5.82
CA ASP A 578 -30.20 -10.47 -4.69
C ASP A 578 -29.03 -10.95 -3.81
N ASN A 579 -27.99 -11.51 -4.43
CA ASN A 579 -26.78 -11.94 -3.73
C ASN A 579 -26.09 -10.77 -3.00
N PHE A 580 -26.03 -9.58 -3.62
CA PHE A 580 -25.49 -8.40 -2.96
C PHE A 580 -26.34 -7.99 -1.75
N GLN A 581 -27.67 -7.96 -1.87
CA GLN A 581 -28.56 -7.58 -0.77
C GLN A 581 -28.50 -8.56 0.40
N GLU A 582 -28.37 -9.86 0.11
CA GLU A 582 -28.24 -10.93 1.09
C GLU A 582 -26.93 -10.82 1.89
N HIS A 583 -25.81 -10.55 1.22
CA HIS A 583 -24.48 -10.60 1.85
C HIS A 583 -23.87 -9.23 2.19
N LYS A 584 -24.55 -8.10 1.92
CA LYS A 584 -23.99 -6.75 2.14
C LYS A 584 -23.52 -6.50 3.58
N GLU A 585 -24.13 -7.14 4.58
CA GLU A 585 -23.76 -6.97 5.99
C GLU A 585 -22.44 -7.68 6.35
N GLU A 586 -22.05 -8.68 5.57
CA GLU A 586 -20.77 -9.39 5.69
C GLU A 586 -19.63 -8.68 4.94
N MET A 587 -19.98 -7.77 4.03
CA MET A 587 -19.03 -7.03 3.21
C MET A 587 -18.46 -5.82 3.94
N HIS A 588 -17.25 -5.43 3.55
CA HIS A 588 -16.67 -4.17 3.98
C HIS A 588 -17.46 -2.97 3.46
N ASN A 589 -17.61 -1.90 4.26
CA ASN A 589 -18.39 -0.72 3.90
C ASN A 589 -17.97 -0.11 2.55
N LEU A 590 -16.66 -0.06 2.28
CA LEU A 590 -16.14 0.40 0.98
C LEU A 590 -16.62 -0.46 -0.21
N ALA A 591 -16.69 -1.79 -0.03
CA ALA A 591 -17.22 -2.69 -1.04
C ALA A 591 -18.72 -2.47 -1.23
N VAL A 592 -19.48 -2.33 -0.15
CA VAL A 592 -20.92 -2.01 -0.19
C VAL A 592 -21.16 -0.73 -0.99
N THR A 593 -20.43 0.35 -0.70
CA THR A 593 -20.58 1.63 -1.42
C THR A 593 -20.29 1.47 -2.92
N LYS A 594 -19.17 0.83 -3.29
CA LYS A 594 -18.77 0.69 -4.70
C LYS A 594 -19.70 -0.23 -5.49
N ILE A 595 -20.08 -1.36 -4.90
CA ILE A 595 -20.97 -2.35 -5.54
C ILE A 595 -22.39 -1.79 -5.64
N SER A 596 -22.91 -1.14 -4.60
CA SER A 596 -24.25 -0.52 -4.63
C SER A 596 -24.40 0.48 -5.79
N LYS A 597 -23.39 1.34 -5.98
CA LYS A 597 -23.34 2.28 -7.11
C LYS A 597 -23.28 1.56 -8.46
N MET A 598 -22.47 0.51 -8.57
CA MET A 598 -22.33 -0.30 -9.79
C MET A 598 -23.64 -0.99 -10.17
N LEU A 599 -24.37 -1.53 -9.18
CA LEU A 599 -25.64 -2.21 -9.36
C LEU A 599 -26.84 -1.25 -9.49
N LYS A 600 -26.60 0.07 -9.46
CA LYS A 600 -27.61 1.15 -9.55
C LYS A 600 -28.67 1.08 -8.44
N LEU A 601 -28.24 0.74 -7.23
CA LEU A 601 -29.10 0.67 -6.04
C LEU A 601 -29.09 1.99 -5.25
N THR A 602 -28.14 2.88 -5.52
CA THR A 602 -27.98 4.21 -4.92
C THR A 602 -27.54 5.24 -5.94
#